data_AF-A0ABC8KKE8-F1
#
_entry.id   AF-A0ABC8KKE8-F1
#
_cell.length_a   1.000
_cell.length_b   1.000
_cell.length_c   1.000
_cell.angle_alpha   90.00
_cell.angle_beta   90.00
_cell.angle_gamma   90.00
#
_symmetry.space_group_name_H-M   'P 1'
#
loop_
_entity.id
_entity.type
_entity.pdbx_description
1 polymer ?
#
loop_
_entity_poly.entity_id
_entity_poly.type
_entity_poly.pdbx_seq_one_letter_code
_entity_poly.pdbx_strand_id
1 'polypeptide(L)' 'MKTQVTIVAALMILVALSSTLDMVTVTVAQVNCIDSCTTGCVKPTPKETIRCHRECDKKCSRGGKGGSETGA' A
#
# COMPACT_ATOMS: atom_id res chain seq x y z
N MET A 1 24.31 33.71 -6.55
CA MET A 1 24.56 32.44 -5.83
C MET A 1 23.42 32.08 -4.87
N LYS A 2 22.96 32.99 -3.98
CA LYS A 2 21.87 32.73 -3.02
C LYS A 2 20.56 32.21 -3.64
N THR A 3 20.11 32.82 -4.74
CA THR A 3 18.85 32.45 -5.42
C THR A 3 18.91 31.10 -6.14
N GLN A 4 20.04 30.75 -6.74
CA GLN A 4 20.21 29.42 -7.35
C GLN A 4 20.24 28.32 -6.29
N VAL A 5 20.91 28.56 -5.16
CA VAL A 5 20.96 27.60 -4.05
C VAL A 5 19.56 27.36 -3.46
N THR A 6 18.73 28.40 -3.33
CA THR A 6 17.34 28.24 -2.88
C THR A 6 16.46 27.48 -3.87
N ILE A 7 16.65 27.66 -5.18
CA ILE A 7 15.88 26.93 -6.20
C ILE A 7 16.27 25.45 -6.19
N VAL A 8 17.58 25.15 -6.11
CA VAL A 8 18.08 23.77 -6.03
C VAL A 8 17.57 23.09 -4.74
N ALA A 9 17.59 23.79 -3.60
CA ALA A 9 17.05 23.26 -2.35
C ALA A 9 15.54 22.95 -2.45
N ALA A 10 14.75 23.84 -3.07
CA ALA A 10 13.32 23.61 -3.27
C ALA A 10 13.03 22.41 -4.17
N LEU A 11 13.81 22.24 -5.26
CA LEU A 11 13.68 21.10 -6.16
C LEU A 11 14.02 19.77 -5.46
N MET A 12 15.06 19.75 -4.61
CA MET A 12 15.43 18.56 -3.84
C MET A 12 14.35 18.15 -2.84
N ILE A 13 13.66 19.11 -2.23
CA ILE A 13 12.52 18.85 -1.33
C ILE A 13 11.35 18.23 -2.10
N LEU A 14 11.05 18.74 -3.30
CA LEU A 14 9.97 18.19 -4.14
C LEU A 14 10.24 16.75 -4.58
N VAL A 15 11.48 16.43 -4.95
CA VAL A 15 11.90 15.06 -5.32
C VAL A 15 11.83 14.12 -4.11
N ALA A 16 12.22 14.58 -2.92
CA ALA A 16 12.11 13.80 -1.70
C ALA A 16 10.65 13.48 -1.34
N LEU A 17 9.72 14.40 -1.60
CA LEU A 17 8.29 14.19 -1.38
C LEU A 17 7.69 13.20 -2.38
N SER A 18 8.10 13.20 -3.66
CA SER A 18 7.58 12.25 -4.65
C SER A 18 7.85 10.78 -4.30
N SER A 19 8.98 10.48 -3.64
CA SER A 19 9.32 9.11 -3.21
C SER A 19 8.43 8.55 -2.11
N THR A 20 7.61 9.38 -1.46
CA THR A 20 6.65 8.94 -0.42
C THR A 20 5.28 8.58 -0.99
N LEU A 21 5.00 8.93 -2.25
CA LEU A 21 3.72 8.63 -2.91
C LEU A 21 3.54 7.14 -3.20
N ASP A 22 4.63 6.40 -3.45
CA ASP A 22 4.60 4.93 -3.60
C ASP A 22 4.12 4.21 -2.34
N MET A 23 4.31 4.80 -1.16
CA MET A 23 3.76 4.23 0.09
C MET A 23 2.23 4.34 0.13
N VAL A 24 1.68 5.42 -0.42
CA VAL A 24 0.22 5.66 -0.46
C VAL A 24 -0.45 4.68 -1.43
N THR A 25 0.17 4.38 -2.57
CA THR A 25 -0.39 3.42 -3.53
C THR A 25 -0.36 1.98 -3.00
N VAL A 26 0.72 1.58 -2.32
CA VAL A 26 0.84 0.26 -1.68
C VAL A 26 -0.20 0.08 -0.56
N THR A 27 -0.40 1.10 0.28
CA THR A 27 -1.37 1.04 1.38
C THR A 27 -2.82 0.98 0.88
N VAL A 28 -3.17 1.73 -0.16
CA VAL A 28 -4.50 1.68 -0.78
C VAL A 28 -4.76 0.31 -1.41
N ALA A 29 -3.79 -0.25 -2.14
CA ALA A 29 -3.92 -1.59 -2.72
C ALA A 29 -4.08 -2.68 -1.65
N GLN A 30 -3.37 -2.57 -0.53
CA GLN A 30 -3.52 -3.50 0.60
C GLN A 30 -4.88 -3.38 1.29
N VAL A 31 -5.36 -2.15 1.53
CA VAL A 31 -6.69 -1.92 2.12
C VAL A 31 -7.79 -2.47 1.22
N ASN A 32 -7.73 -2.21 -0.09
CA ASN A 32 -8.68 -2.73 -1.06
C ASN A 32 -8.65 -4.27 -1.14
N CYS A 33 -7.46 -4.88 -1.03
CA CYS A 33 -7.33 -6.33 -0.98
C CYS A 33 -7.99 -6.92 0.27
N ILE A 34 -7.75 -6.32 1.44
CA ILE A 34 -8.35 -6.78 2.70
C ILE A 34 -9.85 -6.68 2.65
N ASP A 35 -10.39 -5.52 2.25
CA ASP A 35 -11.83 -5.27 2.20
C ASP A 35 -12.56 -6.20 1.22
N SER A 36 -11.97 -6.39 0.02
CA SER A 36 -12.49 -7.33 -0.97
C SER A 36 -12.45 -8.79 -0.46
N CYS A 37 -11.42 -9.16 0.30
CA CYS A 37 -11.28 -10.51 0.83
C CYS A 37 -12.24 -10.77 2.00
N THR A 38 -12.37 -9.84 2.93
CA THR A 38 -13.23 -9.98 4.11
C THR A 38 -14.71 -9.88 3.78
N THR A 39 -15.10 -9.20 2.69
CA THR A 39 -16.47 -9.21 2.17
C THR A 39 -16.99 -10.64 1.94
N GLY A 40 -16.13 -11.58 1.59
CA GLY A 40 -16.46 -13.00 1.42
C GLY A 40 -16.45 -13.84 2.71
N CYS A 41 -16.09 -13.28 3.87
CA CYS A 41 -15.90 -14.00 5.12
C CYS A 41 -17.19 -14.22 5.93
N VAL A 42 -18.34 -14.33 5.28
CA VAL A 42 -19.60 -14.71 5.94
C VAL A 42 -19.57 -16.22 6.20
N LYS A 43 -19.25 -16.61 7.45
CA LYS A 43 -19.17 -18.01 7.89
C LYS A 43 -20.20 -18.31 8.99
N PRO A 44 -20.61 -19.59 9.12
CA PRO A 44 -21.62 -19.99 10.11
C PRO A 44 -21.18 -19.77 11.56
N THR A 45 -19.88 -19.83 11.82
CA THR A 45 -19.32 -19.69 13.17
C THR A 45 -18.33 -18.54 13.27
N PRO A 46 -18.27 -17.86 14.43
CA PRO A 46 -17.32 -16.77 14.65
C PRO A 46 -15.86 -17.23 14.54
N LYS A 47 -15.56 -18.48 14.91
CA LYS A 47 -14.21 -19.06 14.76
C LYS A 47 -13.79 -19.11 13.28
N GLU A 48 -14.70 -19.46 12.38
CA GLU A 48 -14.40 -19.52 10.96
C GLU A 48 -14.30 -18.14 10.32
N THR A 49 -15.11 -17.17 10.75
CA THR A 49 -14.97 -15.76 10.34
C THR A 49 -13.60 -15.22 10.73
N ILE A 50 -13.16 -15.45 11.98
CA ILE A 50 -11.83 -15.04 12.46
C ILE A 50 -10.71 -15.72 11.65
N ARG A 51 -10.87 -17.02 11.34
CA ARG A 51 -9.91 -17.75 10.51
C ARG A 51 -9.83 -17.15 9.11
N CYS A 52 -10.97 -16.84 8.50
CA CYS A 52 -11.05 -16.21 7.18
C CYS A 52 -10.35 -14.84 7.16
N HIS A 53 -10.58 -14.00 8.17
CA HIS A 53 -9.89 -12.71 8.30
C HIS A 53 -8.36 -12.88 8.40
N ARG A 54 -7.87 -13.86 9.16
CA ARG A 54 -6.42 -14.13 9.25
C ARG A 54 -5.81 -14.61 7.94
N GLU A 55 -6.56 -15.34 7.12
CA GLU A 55 -6.09 -15.76 5.80
C GLU A 55 -6.07 -14.58 4.82
N CYS A 56 -7.06 -13.68 4.88
CA CYS A 56 -7.05 -12.42 4.13
C CYS A 56 -5.84 -11.55 4.49
N ASP A 57 -5.53 -11.42 5.78
CA ASP A 57 -4.36 -10.70 6.26
C ASP A 57 -3.06 -11.26 5.68
N LYS A 58 -2.87 -12.59 5.71
CA LYS A 58 -1.69 -13.24 5.10
C LYS A 58 -1.64 -13.03 3.59
N LYS A 59 -2.77 -13.13 2.89
CA LYS A 59 -2.85 -13.01 1.43
C LYS A 59 -2.50 -11.59 0.97
N CYS A 60 -3.06 -10.59 1.63
CA CYS A 60 -2.85 -9.18 1.28
C CYS A 60 -1.55 -8.60 1.84
N SER A 61 -1.02 -9.14 2.94
CA SER A 61 0.32 -8.80 3.44
C SER A 61 1.43 -9.40 2.58
N ARG A 62 1.23 -10.57 1.97
CA ARG A 62 2.19 -11.17 1.02
C ARG A 62 2.15 -10.52 -0.36
N GLY A 63 1.02 -9.95 -0.77
CA GLY A 63 0.89 -9.19 -2.02
C GLY A 63 1.74 -7.92 -2.10
N GLY A 64 2.19 -7.39 -0.95
CA GLY A 64 3.08 -6.22 -0.90
C GLY A 64 4.56 -6.51 -1.18
N LYS A 65 4.94 -7.77 -1.42
CA LYS A 65 6.36 -8.16 -1.63
C LYS A 65 6.68 -8.66 -3.05
N GLY A 66 5.74 -8.57 -3.98
CA GLY A 66 5.89 -9.10 -5.35
C GLY A 66 4.98 -8.43 -6.39
N GLY A 67 4.71 -7.13 -6.23
CA GLY A 67 3.87 -6.36 -7.15
C GLY A 67 4.61 -5.15 -7.73
N SER A 68 5.87 -5.34 -8.12
CA SER A 68 6.60 -4.41 -8.99
C SER A 68 6.99 -5.15 -10.25
N GLU A 69 6.00 -5.71 -10.94
CA GLU A 69 6.16 -6.19 -12.31
C GLU A 69 5.14 -5.45 -13.19
N THR A 70 5.69 -4.47 -13.90
CA THR A 70 5.39 -4.12 -15.29
C THR A 70 4.04 -3.44 -15.59
N GLY A 71 4.13 -2.16 -15.94
CA GLY A 71 3.01 -1.36 -16.45
C GLY A 71 3.48 -0.12 -17.22
N ALA A 72 4.35 -0.30 -18.22
CA ALA A 72 4.51 0.57 -19.39
C ALA A 72 5.14 -0.25 -20.53
#